data_AF-X0TL28-F1
#
_entry.id   AF-X0TL28-F1
#
_cell.length_a   1.000
_cell.length_b   1.000
_cell.length_c   1.000
_cell.angle_alpha   90.00
_cell.angle_beta   90.00
_cell.angle_gamma   90.00
#
_symmetry.space_group_name_H-M   'P 1'
#
loop_
_entity.id
_entity.type
_entity.pdbx_description
1 polymer ?
#
loop_
_entity_poly.entity_id
_entity_poly.type
_entity_poly.pdbx_seq_one_letter_code
_entity_poly.pdbx_strand_id
1 'polypeptide(L)'
;TASGIIMKALLQKLSWMTIYMLIFVQIGCGGYRSPQSTPLPTYCQPELPLLLSQPYSRLYVEVDTIEGVEIPEGILGELKEFLSKYCDKPGGIEIVRNDTIQKSEYKDRSAEIIANLFIDGPPHDANDTQTAYMYALFYDSSKMGKQRNVKTPHVNFPYSCVIYYDIDFLRLVKDRVARNFLLHEAGHVLGLCKNTAHGDGGHCANKGCIMSAIGVSVTKSILGLPMKKLDLCADCQKDIETAQASNPATKMSFNGPFLVRQEQGYWVASLPVSDVVSFSGTDTFDWQEALAKLKKGVRDNEQSLQKYSRSRLNSFTPYDTGDSPEEIDKAIAKLARAKKDPNVSVRIGAAEAISAIKAALGKDPSQKTGSH
;
A
#
# COMPACT_ATOMS: atom_id res chain seq x y z
N THR A 1 -61.73 14.37 14.08
CA THR A 1 -60.77 13.30 13.73
C THR A 1 -59.40 13.82 13.29
N ALA A 2 -58.95 14.96 13.82
CA ALA A 2 -57.60 15.50 13.56
C ALA A 2 -56.48 14.74 14.30
N SER A 3 -56.79 14.18 15.48
CA SER A 3 -55.83 13.41 16.28
C SER A 3 -55.35 12.13 15.57
N GLY A 4 -56.21 11.50 14.76
CA GLY A 4 -55.86 10.30 13.99
C GLY A 4 -54.93 10.56 12.80
N ILE A 5 -54.97 11.76 12.21
CA ILE A 5 -54.12 12.13 11.06
C ILE A 5 -52.70 12.44 11.53
N ILE A 6 -52.57 13.15 12.66
CA ILE A 6 -51.26 13.45 13.26
C ILE A 6 -50.57 12.16 13.73
N MET A 7 -51.31 11.24 14.35
CA MET A 7 -50.75 9.96 14.80
C MET A 7 -50.30 9.07 13.63
N LYS A 8 -51.04 9.04 12.51
CA LYS A 8 -50.62 8.32 11.29
C LYS A 8 -49.37 8.93 10.66
N ALA A 9 -49.25 10.25 10.60
CA ALA A 9 -48.05 10.91 10.07
C ALA A 9 -46.81 10.68 10.95
N LEU A 10 -46.97 10.65 12.28
CA LEU A 10 -45.90 10.33 13.22
C LEU A 10 -45.46 8.86 13.14
N LEU A 11 -46.42 7.92 13.08
CA LEU A 11 -46.13 6.49 12.93
C LEU A 11 -45.49 6.17 11.58
N GLN A 12 -45.90 6.86 10.51
CA GLN A 12 -45.28 6.71 9.20
C GLN A 12 -43.84 7.26 9.19
N LYS A 13 -43.58 8.43 9.81
CA LYS A 13 -42.21 8.96 9.95
C LYS A 13 -41.32 8.08 10.84
N LEU A 14 -41.85 7.53 11.93
CA LEU A 14 -41.13 6.56 12.79
C LEU A 14 -40.84 5.25 12.04
N SER A 15 -41.77 4.76 11.24
CA SER A 15 -41.57 3.58 10.38
C SER A 15 -40.46 3.82 9.35
N TRP A 16 -40.44 4.97 8.67
CA TRP A 16 -39.37 5.32 7.73
C TRP A 16 -38.01 5.51 8.42
N MET A 17 -37.93 6.13 9.60
CA MET A 17 -36.68 6.21 10.38
C MET A 17 -36.19 4.84 10.86
N THR A 18 -37.10 3.93 11.23
CA THR A 18 -36.74 2.58 11.67
C THR A 18 -36.25 1.73 10.49
N ILE A 19 -36.86 1.89 9.31
CA ILE A 19 -36.43 1.25 8.06
C ILE A 19 -35.07 1.80 7.61
N TYR A 20 -34.81 3.11 7.75
CA TYR A 20 -33.49 3.70 7.46
C TYR A 20 -32.41 3.30 8.48
N MET A 21 -32.77 3.07 9.76
CA MET A 21 -31.85 2.52 10.77
C MET A 21 -31.56 1.02 10.58
N LEU A 22 -32.46 0.27 9.93
CA LEU A 22 -32.27 -1.15 9.62
C LEU A 22 -31.58 -1.39 8.27
N ILE A 23 -31.24 -0.34 7.53
CA ILE A 23 -30.25 -0.44 6.46
C ILE A 23 -28.92 -0.72 7.16
N PHE A 24 -28.58 -2.01 7.29
CA PHE A 24 -27.20 -2.44 7.42
C PHE A 24 -26.46 -1.83 6.24
N VAL A 25 -25.87 -0.65 6.44
CA VAL A 25 -24.89 -0.16 5.51
C VAL A 25 -23.72 -1.12 5.68
N GLN A 26 -23.70 -2.15 4.85
CA GLN A 26 -22.47 -2.89 4.57
C GLN A 26 -21.56 -1.90 3.85
N ILE A 27 -21.00 -0.97 4.63
CA ILE A 27 -19.78 -0.25 4.29
C ILE A 27 -18.67 -1.30 4.41
N GLY A 28 -18.74 -2.33 3.56
CA GLY A 28 -17.61 -3.21 3.38
C GLY A 28 -16.46 -2.34 2.91
N CYS A 29 -15.23 -2.68 3.32
CA CYS A 29 -14.03 -2.21 2.66
C CYS A 29 -14.32 -2.26 1.17
N GLY A 30 -14.50 -1.08 0.58
CA GLY A 30 -15.13 -0.88 -0.71
C GLY A 30 -14.17 -1.30 -1.79
N GLY A 31 -13.85 -2.60 -1.83
CA GLY A 31 -13.46 -3.26 -3.03
C GLY A 31 -14.55 -2.91 -4.02
N TYR A 32 -14.24 -1.98 -4.92
CA TYR A 32 -14.57 -2.22 -6.32
C TYR A 32 -14.48 -3.73 -6.48
N ARG A 33 -15.60 -4.39 -6.78
CA ARG A 33 -15.54 -5.69 -7.46
C ARG A 33 -14.84 -5.40 -8.78
N SER A 34 -13.52 -5.18 -8.72
CA SER A 34 -12.65 -5.25 -9.85
C SER A 34 -12.94 -6.63 -10.38
N PRO A 35 -13.56 -6.75 -11.56
CA PRO A 35 -13.90 -8.04 -12.13
C PRO A 35 -12.61 -8.83 -12.18
N GLN A 36 -12.47 -9.79 -11.26
CA GLN A 36 -11.23 -10.53 -11.01
C GLN A 36 -10.04 -9.57 -10.90
N SER A 37 -9.77 -8.99 -9.73
CA SER A 37 -8.39 -8.68 -9.39
C SER A 37 -7.61 -9.96 -9.60
N THR A 38 -6.92 -10.08 -10.74
CA THR A 38 -6.11 -11.24 -11.07
C THR A 38 -5.31 -11.55 -9.81
N PRO A 39 -5.41 -12.77 -9.25
CA PRO A 39 -4.69 -13.11 -8.03
C PRO A 39 -3.25 -12.62 -8.19
N LEU A 40 -2.74 -11.94 -7.16
CA LEU A 40 -1.39 -11.40 -7.20
C LEU A 40 -0.48 -12.49 -7.75
N PRO A 41 0.36 -12.18 -8.75
CA PRO A 41 1.26 -13.19 -9.31
C PRO A 41 1.97 -13.89 -8.16
N THR A 42 1.79 -15.20 -8.08
CA THR A 42 2.25 -16.06 -6.98
C THR A 42 3.74 -15.92 -6.71
N TYR A 43 4.50 -15.39 -7.65
CA TYR A 43 5.95 -15.27 -7.56
C TYR A 43 6.43 -14.12 -6.65
N CYS A 44 5.57 -13.21 -6.21
CA CYS A 44 6.01 -12.05 -5.44
C CYS A 44 6.07 -12.32 -3.93
N GLN A 45 5.06 -12.97 -3.34
CA GLN A 45 4.97 -13.24 -1.88
C GLN A 45 5.63 -12.16 -0.98
N PRO A 46 5.25 -10.87 -1.12
CA PRO A 46 5.85 -9.75 -0.36
C PRO A 46 5.75 -9.90 1.16
N GLU A 47 4.83 -10.74 1.63
CA GLU A 47 4.64 -11.12 3.03
C GLU A 47 5.79 -11.94 3.60
N LEU A 48 6.51 -12.75 2.79
CA LEU A 48 7.52 -13.66 3.33
C LEU A 48 8.70 -12.92 3.98
N PRO A 49 9.27 -11.86 3.36
CA PRO A 49 10.24 -11.00 4.04
C PRO A 49 9.75 -10.39 5.36
N LEU A 50 8.44 -10.19 5.54
CA LEU A 50 7.84 -9.66 6.76
C LEU A 50 7.57 -10.73 7.82
N LEU A 51 7.26 -11.96 7.41
CA LEU A 51 6.87 -13.07 8.30
C LEU A 51 8.05 -13.88 8.83
N LEU A 52 9.09 -14.08 8.02
CA LEU A 52 10.19 -15.01 8.30
C LEU A 52 11.35 -14.33 9.03
N SER A 53 12.07 -15.05 9.88
CA SER A 53 13.29 -14.53 10.55
C SER A 53 14.47 -14.29 9.63
N GLN A 54 14.41 -14.80 8.40
CA GLN A 54 15.44 -14.62 7.37
C GLN A 54 14.81 -14.13 6.06
N PRO A 55 15.52 -13.27 5.31
CA PRO A 55 16.85 -12.72 5.62
C PRO A 55 16.78 -11.51 6.59
N TYR A 56 15.60 -11.16 7.10
CA TYR A 56 15.39 -9.97 7.93
C TYR A 56 15.05 -10.37 9.36
N SER A 57 16.00 -10.20 10.27
CA SER A 57 15.79 -10.50 11.69
C SER A 57 14.95 -9.44 12.42
N ARG A 58 14.86 -8.22 11.86
CA ARG A 58 14.10 -7.08 12.40
C ARG A 58 12.95 -6.68 11.47
N LEU A 59 11.92 -6.06 12.04
CA LEU A 59 10.87 -5.36 11.31
C LEU A 59 10.77 -3.92 11.83
N TYR A 60 10.95 -2.95 10.94
CA TYR A 60 10.77 -1.54 11.19
C TYR A 60 9.44 -1.07 10.60
N VAL A 61 8.57 -0.52 11.46
CA VAL A 61 7.28 0.04 11.08
C VAL A 61 7.36 1.55 11.26
N GLU A 62 7.37 2.27 10.15
CA GLU A 62 7.33 3.72 10.12
C GLU A 62 5.89 4.22 10.15
N VAL A 63 5.59 5.17 11.02
CA VAL A 63 4.25 5.73 11.22
C VAL A 63 4.26 7.23 11.07
N ASP A 64 3.56 7.71 10.04
CA ASP A 64 3.34 9.13 9.79
C ASP A 64 1.92 9.56 10.19
N THR A 65 1.82 10.81 10.66
CA THR A 65 0.54 11.47 10.94
C THR A 65 0.52 12.85 10.32
N ILE A 66 -0.60 13.26 9.72
CA ILE A 66 -0.80 14.66 9.31
C ILE A 66 -1.28 15.54 10.49
N GLU A 67 -1.11 16.86 10.35
CA GLU A 67 -1.54 17.85 11.34
C GLU A 67 -2.99 17.66 11.83
N GLY A 68 -3.14 17.58 13.15
CA GLY A 68 -4.42 17.41 13.83
C GLY A 68 -5.03 16.02 13.70
N VAL A 69 -4.26 15.01 13.27
CA VAL A 69 -4.61 13.60 13.42
C VAL A 69 -4.00 13.08 14.71
N GLU A 70 -4.85 12.62 15.62
CA GLU A 70 -4.44 11.90 16.82
C GLU A 70 -4.63 10.41 16.59
N ILE A 71 -3.56 9.64 16.77
CA ILE A 71 -3.64 8.17 16.77
C ILE A 71 -4.26 7.75 18.11
N PRO A 72 -5.31 6.92 18.12
CA PRO A 72 -5.89 6.42 19.37
C PRO A 72 -4.84 5.77 20.27
N GLU A 73 -4.93 6.06 21.58
CA GLU A 73 -3.98 5.55 22.57
C GLU A 73 -3.92 4.00 22.53
N GLY A 74 -2.71 3.45 22.63
CA GLY A 74 -2.49 2.00 22.69
C GLY A 74 -2.63 1.25 21.36
N ILE A 75 -3.22 1.82 20.30
CA ILE A 75 -3.45 1.08 19.04
C ILE A 75 -2.14 0.63 18.37
N LEU A 76 -1.07 1.43 18.46
CA LEU A 76 0.24 1.04 17.96
C LEU A 76 0.89 -0.05 18.82
N GLY A 77 0.61 -0.06 20.13
CA GLY A 77 0.99 -1.17 21.01
C GLY A 77 0.31 -2.47 20.60
N GLU A 78 -0.98 -2.42 20.29
CA GLU A 78 -1.71 -3.60 19.79
C GLU A 78 -1.26 -4.04 18.40
N LEU A 79 -0.87 -3.10 17.52
CA LEU A 79 -0.21 -3.44 16.26
C LEU A 79 1.12 -4.15 16.50
N LYS A 80 1.95 -3.64 17.42
CA LYS A 80 3.21 -4.28 17.79
C LYS A 80 3.00 -5.68 18.35
N GLU A 81 2.02 -5.87 19.23
CA GLU A 81 1.65 -7.19 19.76
C GLU A 81 1.20 -8.14 18.65
N PHE A 82 0.34 -7.68 17.75
CA PHE A 82 -0.14 -8.47 16.61
C PHE A 82 1.01 -8.90 15.70
N LEU A 83 1.89 -7.98 15.33
CA LEU A 83 3.06 -8.30 14.52
C LEU A 83 4.03 -9.22 15.27
N SER A 84 4.24 -9.02 16.57
CA SER A 84 5.13 -9.87 17.38
C SER A 84 4.59 -11.29 17.53
N LYS A 85 3.27 -11.47 17.47
CA LYS A 85 2.62 -12.77 17.53
C LYS A 85 2.77 -13.56 16.22
N TYR A 86 2.74 -12.88 15.08
CA TYR A 86 2.63 -13.52 13.76
C TYR A 86 3.86 -13.37 12.86
N CYS A 87 4.80 -12.49 13.19
CA CYS A 87 6.07 -12.35 12.48
C CYS A 87 7.21 -12.93 13.34
N ASP A 88 8.02 -13.80 12.75
CA ASP A 88 9.24 -14.32 13.37
C ASP A 88 10.37 -13.31 13.17
N LYS A 89 10.56 -12.39 14.11
CA LYS A 89 11.59 -11.35 14.07
C LYS A 89 12.46 -11.39 15.34
N PRO A 90 13.52 -12.22 15.37
CA PRO A 90 14.35 -12.40 16.57
C PRO A 90 15.11 -11.13 16.98
N GLY A 91 15.39 -10.23 16.03
CA GLY A 91 15.94 -8.89 16.31
C GLY A 91 14.90 -7.90 16.82
N GLY A 92 13.62 -8.29 16.89
CA GLY A 92 12.52 -7.50 17.40
C GLY A 92 11.77 -6.70 16.34
N ILE A 93 10.68 -6.09 16.80
CA ILE A 93 9.80 -5.24 16.00
C ILE A 93 9.78 -3.85 16.60
N GLU A 94 10.10 -2.87 15.77
CA GLU A 94 10.15 -1.46 16.11
C GLU A 94 9.03 -0.72 15.40
N ILE A 95 8.31 0.12 16.14
CA ILE A 95 7.32 1.03 15.56
C ILE A 95 7.77 2.44 15.93
N VAL A 96 8.16 3.21 14.91
CA VAL A 96 8.64 4.58 15.06
C VAL A 96 7.60 5.53 14.51
N ARG A 97 7.31 6.58 15.28
CA ARG A 97 6.44 7.67 14.84
C ARG A 97 7.31 8.86 14.46
N ASN A 98 7.19 9.33 13.22
CA ASN A 98 7.87 10.51 12.75
C ASN A 98 7.18 11.81 13.22
N ASP A 99 7.81 12.93 12.91
CA ASP A 99 7.22 14.24 13.09
C ASP A 99 5.90 14.40 12.33
N THR A 100 5.01 15.23 12.87
CA THR A 100 3.72 15.48 12.25
C THR A 100 3.88 16.27 10.96
N ILE A 101 3.31 15.76 9.87
CA ILE A 101 3.32 16.39 8.55
C ILE A 101 2.43 17.65 8.58
N GLN A 102 3.02 18.81 8.27
CA GLN A 102 2.34 20.08 8.40
C GLN A 102 1.29 20.29 7.30
N LYS A 103 0.25 21.09 7.57
CA LYS A 103 -0.81 21.37 6.59
C LYS A 103 -0.33 21.93 5.26
N SER A 104 0.71 22.75 5.25
CA SER A 104 1.33 23.23 4.02
C SER A 104 1.86 22.11 3.13
N GLU A 105 2.12 20.93 3.68
CA GLU A 105 2.77 19.82 3.01
C GLU A 105 1.82 18.69 2.62
N TYR A 106 0.58 18.66 3.13
CA TYR A 106 -0.40 17.64 2.72
C TYR A 106 -1.64 18.20 2.03
N LYS A 107 -1.88 19.52 2.14
CA LYS A 107 -3.09 20.13 1.60
C LYS A 107 -3.17 19.90 0.08
N ASP A 108 -4.35 19.50 -0.37
CA ASP A 108 -4.70 19.20 -1.76
C ASP A 108 -3.87 18.05 -2.39
N ARG A 109 -3.19 17.24 -1.59
CA ARG A 109 -2.49 16.01 -2.01
C ARG A 109 -3.32 14.77 -1.71
N SER A 110 -3.06 13.69 -2.43
CA SER A 110 -3.60 12.36 -2.08
C SER A 110 -2.74 11.69 -1.01
N ALA A 111 -3.29 10.72 -0.29
CA ALA A 111 -2.56 9.97 0.74
C ALA A 111 -1.34 9.24 0.16
N GLU A 112 -1.45 8.76 -1.08
CA GLU A 112 -0.37 8.09 -1.79
C GLU A 112 0.78 9.06 -2.12
N ILE A 113 0.48 10.29 -2.54
CA ILE A 113 1.50 11.32 -2.76
C ILE A 113 2.20 11.68 -1.45
N ILE A 114 1.45 11.84 -0.36
CA ILE A 114 2.02 12.12 0.97
C ILE A 114 2.97 10.98 1.37
N ALA A 115 2.53 9.72 1.28
CA ALA A 115 3.37 8.57 1.59
C ALA A 115 4.70 8.58 0.81
N ASN A 116 4.70 8.90 -0.49
CA ASN A 116 5.95 8.98 -1.25
C ASN A 116 6.87 10.12 -0.81
N LEU A 117 6.31 11.24 -0.38
CA LEU A 117 7.08 12.41 0.02
C LEU A 117 7.70 12.26 1.40
N PHE A 118 7.04 11.50 2.28
CA PHE A 118 7.38 11.44 3.71
C PHE A 118 7.96 10.10 4.17
N ILE A 119 7.80 9.00 3.41
CA ILE A 119 8.56 7.76 3.68
C ILE A 119 10.06 8.08 3.76
N ASP A 120 10.69 7.71 4.86
CA ASP A 120 12.13 7.90 5.09
C ASP A 120 12.88 6.57 5.11
N GLY A 121 12.24 5.48 5.56
CA GLY A 121 12.85 4.17 5.69
C GLY A 121 13.49 3.92 7.05
N PRO A 122 14.05 2.72 7.27
CA PRO A 122 14.77 2.41 8.48
C PRO A 122 16.04 3.27 8.61
N PRO A 123 16.53 3.54 9.84
CA PRO A 123 17.78 4.26 10.04
C PRO A 123 18.93 3.54 9.32
N HIS A 124 19.83 4.33 8.72
CA HIS A 124 20.99 3.80 8.02
C HIS A 124 22.09 3.47 9.02
N ASP A 125 21.96 2.33 9.68
CA ASP A 125 23.04 1.78 10.50
C ASP A 125 23.95 0.93 9.60
N ALA A 126 25.23 1.30 9.50
CA ALA A 126 26.21 0.59 8.66
C ALA A 126 26.36 -0.90 9.00
N ASN A 127 25.87 -1.32 10.17
CA ASN A 127 25.87 -2.71 10.64
C ASN A 127 24.50 -3.41 10.52
N ASP A 128 23.42 -2.67 10.23
CA ASP A 128 22.06 -3.23 10.18
C ASP A 128 21.63 -3.52 8.74
N THR A 129 22.11 -4.64 8.22
CA THR A 129 21.83 -5.07 6.85
C THR A 129 20.54 -5.88 6.70
N GLN A 130 19.73 -6.03 7.76
CA GLN A 130 18.66 -7.04 7.81
C GLN A 130 17.37 -6.55 8.48
N THR A 131 16.89 -5.38 8.08
CA THR A 131 15.59 -4.84 8.51
C THR A 131 14.54 -4.93 7.39
N ALA A 132 13.43 -5.63 7.66
CA ALA A 132 12.23 -5.57 6.83
C ALA A 132 11.45 -4.28 7.14
N TYR A 133 10.67 -3.79 6.18
CA TYR A 133 10.04 -2.47 6.28
C TYR A 133 8.52 -2.51 6.07
N MET A 134 7.79 -1.76 6.90
CA MET A 134 6.37 -1.48 6.76
C MET A 134 6.11 0.00 7.02
N TYR A 135 5.11 0.58 6.35
CA TYR A 135 4.74 1.98 6.56
C TYR A 135 3.24 2.11 6.84
N ALA A 136 2.87 3.02 7.74
CA ALA A 136 1.49 3.36 8.02
C ALA A 136 1.28 4.88 8.02
N LEU A 137 0.39 5.36 7.15
CA LEU A 137 0.00 6.77 7.11
C LEU A 137 -1.37 6.96 7.74
N PHE A 138 -1.41 7.66 8.87
CA PHE A 138 -2.64 8.12 9.50
C PHE A 138 -2.99 9.52 9.01
N TYR A 139 -4.13 9.66 8.35
CA TYR A 139 -4.57 10.91 7.75
C TYR A 139 -6.05 11.17 7.98
N ASP A 140 -6.49 12.41 7.71
CA ASP A 140 -7.89 12.82 7.79
C ASP A 140 -8.28 13.41 6.44
N SER A 141 -9.00 12.63 5.62
CA SER A 141 -9.38 13.08 4.28
C SER A 141 -10.24 14.36 4.29
N SER A 142 -10.98 14.64 5.36
CA SER A 142 -11.75 15.88 5.49
C SER A 142 -10.88 17.12 5.56
N LYS A 143 -9.61 16.97 6.00
CA LYS A 143 -8.61 18.05 6.11
C LYS A 143 -7.72 18.20 4.88
N MET A 144 -7.70 17.20 3.99
CA MET A 144 -6.80 17.16 2.84
C MET A 144 -7.26 17.98 1.63
N GLY A 145 -8.43 18.64 1.69
CA GLY A 145 -8.88 19.58 0.65
C GLY A 145 -9.86 18.99 -0.36
N LYS A 146 -9.67 19.28 -1.66
CA LYS A 146 -10.69 19.02 -2.69
C LYS A 146 -10.98 17.54 -2.97
N GLN A 147 -10.13 16.62 -2.52
CA GLN A 147 -10.33 15.18 -2.69
C GLN A 147 -10.99 14.56 -1.46
N ARG A 148 -12.28 14.82 -1.28
CA ARG A 148 -13.12 14.23 -0.20
C ARG A 148 -13.59 12.81 -0.53
N ASN A 149 -12.67 11.95 -0.91
CA ASN A 149 -12.97 10.53 -1.01
C ASN A 149 -12.55 9.92 0.32
N VAL A 150 -13.46 9.90 1.30
CA VAL A 150 -13.26 9.13 2.54
C VAL A 150 -13.00 7.70 2.10
N LYS A 151 -11.81 7.20 2.41
CA LYS A 151 -11.45 5.81 2.10
C LYS A 151 -11.55 5.02 3.39
N THR A 152 -12.07 3.80 3.31
CA THR A 152 -11.83 2.84 4.38
C THR A 152 -10.32 2.67 4.55
N PRO A 153 -9.83 2.33 5.74
CA PRO A 153 -8.48 1.79 5.88
C PRO A 153 -8.24 0.74 4.79
N HIS A 154 -7.06 0.79 4.17
CA HIS A 154 -6.73 -0.10 3.06
C HIS A 154 -5.22 -0.25 2.92
N VAL A 155 -4.81 -1.38 2.36
CA VAL A 155 -3.49 -1.56 1.75
C VAL A 155 -3.55 -1.32 0.25
N ASN A 156 -2.45 -0.86 -0.35
CA ASN A 156 -2.37 -0.70 -1.81
C ASN A 156 -1.75 -1.96 -2.44
N PHE A 157 -2.27 -2.39 -3.59
CA PHE A 157 -1.68 -3.45 -4.39
C PHE A 157 -1.22 -2.84 -5.72
N PRO A 158 0.05 -3.04 -6.15
CA PRO A 158 0.91 -4.19 -5.82
C PRO A 158 1.88 -4.02 -4.63
N TYR A 159 2.05 -2.82 -4.07
CA TYR A 159 2.95 -2.59 -2.93
C TYR A 159 2.24 -2.79 -1.58
N SER A 160 2.15 -4.04 -1.13
CA SER A 160 1.37 -4.41 0.06
C SER A 160 2.01 -4.03 1.40
N CYS A 161 3.10 -3.24 1.42
CA CYS A 161 3.80 -2.89 2.67
C CYS A 161 3.36 -1.54 3.25
N VAL A 162 2.27 -0.94 2.74
CA VAL A 162 1.68 0.30 3.27
C VAL A 162 0.25 0.11 3.71
N ILE A 163 -0.04 0.63 4.90
CA ILE A 163 -1.37 0.82 5.43
C ILE A 163 -1.73 2.31 5.31
N TYR A 164 -2.83 2.59 4.60
CA TYR A 164 -3.46 3.90 4.55
C TYR A 164 -4.61 3.92 5.54
N TYR A 165 -4.56 4.84 6.49
CA TYR A 165 -5.49 4.86 7.62
C TYR A 165 -6.20 6.22 7.73
N ASP A 166 -7.39 6.31 7.13
CA ASP A 166 -8.22 7.52 7.16
C ASP A 166 -9.02 7.60 8.48
N ILE A 167 -8.67 8.53 9.36
CA ILE A 167 -9.39 8.74 10.61
C ILE A 167 -10.76 9.42 10.41
N ASP A 168 -11.02 10.06 9.27
CA ASP A 168 -12.35 10.61 9.00
C ASP A 168 -13.38 9.50 8.84
N PHE A 169 -12.95 8.35 8.30
CA PHE A 169 -13.75 7.14 8.30
C PHE A 169 -14.12 6.70 9.73
N LEU A 170 -13.18 6.79 10.67
CA LEU A 170 -13.42 6.43 12.07
C LEU A 170 -14.43 7.33 12.79
N ARG A 171 -14.51 8.62 12.42
CA ARG A 171 -15.52 9.53 13.01
C ARG A 171 -16.94 9.01 12.83
N LEU A 172 -17.18 8.27 11.74
CA LEU A 172 -18.47 7.65 11.46
C LEU A 172 -18.75 6.42 12.33
N VAL A 173 -17.70 5.76 12.83
CA VAL A 173 -17.79 4.41 13.44
C VAL A 173 -17.32 4.34 14.90
N LYS A 174 -16.83 5.47 15.45
CA LYS A 174 -16.22 5.66 16.78
C LYS A 174 -14.91 4.88 16.96
N ASP A 175 -14.01 5.37 17.82
CA ASP A 175 -12.64 4.85 18.04
C ASP A 175 -12.55 3.35 18.36
N ARG A 176 -13.66 2.74 18.81
CA ARG A 176 -13.73 1.34 19.26
C ARG A 176 -13.53 0.30 18.17
N VAL A 177 -13.61 0.68 16.89
CA VAL A 177 -13.29 -0.22 15.77
C VAL A 177 -11.93 0.07 15.15
N ALA A 178 -11.27 1.15 15.59
CA ALA A 178 -10.02 1.61 14.99
C ALA A 178 -8.96 0.50 14.98
N ARG A 179 -8.79 -0.13 16.15
CA ARG A 179 -7.95 -1.32 16.32
C ARG A 179 -8.21 -2.38 15.27
N ASN A 180 -9.47 -2.83 15.15
CA ASN A 180 -9.78 -3.98 14.30
C ASN A 180 -9.47 -3.67 12.83
N PHE A 181 -9.71 -2.45 12.36
CA PHE A 181 -9.30 -2.04 11.02
C PHE A 181 -7.79 -2.02 10.84
N LEU A 182 -7.02 -1.46 11.79
CA LEU A 182 -5.56 -1.39 11.65
C LEU A 182 -4.94 -2.78 11.56
N LEU A 183 -5.38 -3.70 12.42
CA LEU A 183 -4.90 -5.07 12.43
C LEU A 183 -5.40 -5.89 11.24
N HIS A 184 -6.58 -5.57 10.70
CA HIS A 184 -7.09 -6.16 9.47
C HIS A 184 -6.22 -5.79 8.27
N GLU A 185 -5.90 -4.50 8.12
CA GLU A 185 -4.97 -4.05 7.09
C GLU A 185 -3.57 -4.63 7.28
N ALA A 186 -3.06 -4.68 8.53
CA ALA A 186 -1.80 -5.37 8.81
C ALA A 186 -1.86 -6.85 8.42
N GLY A 187 -2.99 -7.53 8.62
CA GLY A 187 -3.17 -8.90 8.15
C GLY A 187 -3.07 -9.03 6.63
N HIS A 188 -3.62 -8.08 5.87
CA HIS A 188 -3.43 -8.04 4.42
C HIS A 188 -1.96 -7.82 4.01
N VAL A 189 -1.24 -6.96 4.74
CA VAL A 189 0.22 -6.78 4.55
C VAL A 189 0.96 -8.12 4.76
N LEU A 190 0.55 -8.91 5.75
CA LEU A 190 1.07 -10.26 6.03
C LEU A 190 0.54 -11.35 5.08
N GLY A 191 -0.16 -10.98 4.00
CA GLY A 191 -0.59 -11.90 2.95
C GLY A 191 -1.82 -12.75 3.29
N LEU A 192 -2.55 -12.43 4.36
CA LEU A 192 -3.79 -13.11 4.71
C LEU A 192 -4.90 -12.90 3.65
N CYS A 193 -5.84 -13.84 3.63
CA CYS A 193 -6.99 -13.91 2.72
C CYS A 193 -6.69 -14.21 1.25
N LYS A 194 -5.41 -14.39 0.85
CA LYS A 194 -5.07 -14.88 -0.49
C LYS A 194 -5.58 -16.30 -0.75
N ASN A 195 -5.67 -17.12 0.30
CA ASN A 195 -6.20 -18.47 0.23
C ASN A 195 -7.74 -18.45 0.14
N THR A 196 -8.25 -18.67 -1.07
CA THR A 196 -9.69 -18.65 -1.35
C THR A 196 -10.45 -19.87 -0.81
N ALA A 197 -9.78 -20.85 -0.19
CA ALA A 197 -10.44 -22.01 0.41
C ALA A 197 -11.36 -21.64 1.60
N HIS A 198 -11.09 -20.51 2.26
CA HIS A 198 -11.85 -20.05 3.43
C HIS A 198 -12.17 -18.53 3.38
N GLY A 199 -12.14 -17.95 2.18
CA GLY A 199 -12.34 -16.52 1.94
C GLY A 199 -12.65 -16.20 0.48
N ASP A 200 -12.81 -14.93 0.16
CA ASP A 200 -13.12 -14.45 -1.20
C ASP A 200 -11.88 -13.93 -1.97
N GLY A 201 -10.68 -14.13 -1.44
CA GLY A 201 -9.44 -13.58 -1.97
C GLY A 201 -9.07 -12.21 -1.40
N GLY A 202 -10.02 -11.53 -0.74
CA GLY A 202 -9.80 -10.31 0.03
C GLY A 202 -10.09 -10.51 1.52
N HIS A 203 -11.16 -11.18 1.88
CA HIS A 203 -11.60 -11.33 3.27
C HIS A 203 -11.86 -12.78 3.65
N CYS A 204 -11.70 -13.07 4.92
CA CYS A 204 -12.07 -14.34 5.53
C CYS A 204 -13.60 -14.48 5.61
N ALA A 205 -14.12 -15.67 5.31
CA ALA A 205 -15.55 -15.96 5.41
C ALA A 205 -16.05 -16.02 6.88
N ASN A 206 -15.17 -16.34 7.83
CA ASN A 206 -15.51 -16.47 9.25
C ASN A 206 -15.73 -15.09 9.89
N LYS A 207 -17.00 -14.74 10.20
CA LYS A 207 -17.38 -13.45 10.81
C LYS A 207 -16.82 -13.18 12.21
N GLY A 208 -16.25 -14.19 12.88
CA GLY A 208 -15.52 -14.03 14.13
C GLY A 208 -14.03 -13.71 13.95
N CYS A 209 -13.51 -13.81 12.72
CA CYS A 209 -12.13 -13.50 12.37
C CYS A 209 -11.93 -12.00 12.17
N ILE A 210 -10.79 -11.47 12.62
CA ILE A 210 -10.39 -10.09 12.34
C ILE A 210 -10.23 -9.80 10.85
N MET A 211 -9.90 -10.82 10.04
CA MET A 211 -9.79 -10.73 8.58
C MET A 211 -11.13 -10.83 7.85
N SER A 212 -12.25 -10.98 8.55
CA SER A 212 -13.56 -10.87 7.90
C SER A 212 -13.87 -9.43 7.53
N ALA A 213 -14.72 -9.22 6.52
CA ALA A 213 -15.19 -7.88 6.18
C ALA A 213 -15.78 -7.22 7.44
N ILE A 214 -15.10 -6.18 7.95
CA ILE A 214 -15.44 -5.55 9.22
C ILE A 214 -16.74 -4.77 9.03
N GLY A 215 -17.84 -5.37 9.50
CA GLY A 215 -19.13 -4.69 9.59
C GLY A 215 -19.20 -3.87 10.87
N VAL A 216 -19.52 -2.59 10.75
CA VAL A 216 -19.83 -1.76 11.90
C VAL A 216 -21.32 -1.83 12.18
N SER A 217 -21.67 -2.38 13.34
CA SER A 217 -23.06 -2.34 13.82
C SER A 217 -23.34 -0.94 14.37
N VAL A 218 -24.02 -0.12 13.55
CA VAL A 218 -24.45 1.24 13.93
C VAL A 218 -25.19 1.24 15.27
N THR A 219 -26.07 0.26 15.51
CA THR A 219 -26.79 0.12 16.77
C THR A 219 -25.86 -0.06 17.97
N LYS A 220 -24.83 -0.94 17.87
CA LYS A 220 -23.84 -1.12 18.95
C LYS A 220 -23.01 0.14 19.17
N SER A 221 -22.65 0.84 18.09
CA SER A 221 -21.92 2.11 18.16
C SER A 221 -22.75 3.23 18.81
N ILE A 222 -24.05 3.33 18.50
CA ILE A 222 -24.98 4.29 19.12
C ILE A 222 -25.14 3.97 20.61
N LEU A 223 -25.40 2.71 20.95
CA LEU A 223 -25.62 2.27 22.34
C LEU A 223 -24.35 2.24 23.20
N GLY A 224 -23.18 2.55 22.63
CA GLY A 224 -21.91 2.53 23.36
C GLY A 224 -21.60 1.14 23.92
N LEU A 225 -22.01 0.08 23.25
CA LEU A 225 -21.66 -1.29 23.65
C LEU A 225 -20.19 -1.58 23.27
N PRO A 226 -19.46 -2.38 24.06
CA PRO A 226 -18.11 -2.78 23.71
C PRO A 226 -18.15 -3.61 22.41
N MET A 227 -17.29 -3.24 21.46
CA MET A 227 -17.04 -4.07 20.29
C MET A 227 -16.12 -5.21 20.69
N LYS A 228 -16.39 -6.41 20.17
CA LYS A 228 -15.56 -7.59 20.45
C LYS A 228 -14.16 -7.36 19.86
N LYS A 229 -13.12 -7.53 20.68
CA LYS A 229 -11.74 -7.65 20.21
C LYS A 229 -11.68 -8.89 19.31
N LEU A 230 -11.42 -8.70 18.03
CA LEU A 230 -11.27 -9.80 17.08
C LEU A 230 -9.81 -10.25 17.04
N ASP A 231 -9.61 -11.53 16.71
CA ASP A 231 -8.31 -12.15 16.44
C ASP A 231 -8.43 -12.99 15.15
N LEU A 232 -7.31 -13.52 14.65
CA LEU A 232 -7.31 -14.47 13.54
C LEU A 232 -8.06 -15.74 13.94
N CYS A 233 -8.90 -16.26 13.05
CA CYS A 233 -9.45 -17.61 13.20
C CYS A 233 -8.41 -18.68 12.86
N ALA A 234 -8.71 -19.94 13.18
CA ALA A 234 -7.79 -21.06 12.97
C ALA A 234 -7.31 -21.18 11.51
N ASP A 235 -8.18 -20.93 10.52
CA ASP A 235 -7.79 -21.01 9.10
C ASP A 235 -6.80 -19.91 8.71
N CYS A 236 -7.02 -18.67 9.15
CA CYS A 236 -6.07 -17.58 8.88
C CYS A 236 -4.75 -17.78 9.65
N GLN A 237 -4.78 -18.35 10.86
CA GLN A 237 -3.55 -18.70 11.58
C GLN A 237 -2.76 -19.78 10.81
N LYS A 238 -3.46 -20.79 10.28
CA LYS A 238 -2.85 -21.84 9.47
C LYS A 238 -2.21 -21.30 8.18
N ASP A 239 -2.80 -20.28 7.55
CA ASP A 239 -2.19 -19.60 6.42
C ASP A 239 -0.85 -18.95 6.79
N ILE A 240 -0.77 -18.28 7.95
CA ILE A 240 0.47 -17.70 8.48
C ILE A 240 1.48 -18.80 8.76
N GLU A 241 1.09 -19.87 9.46
CA GLU A 241 1.96 -21.01 9.77
C GLU A 241 2.51 -21.65 8.48
N THR A 242 1.67 -21.78 7.45
CA THR A 242 2.08 -22.33 6.14
C THR A 242 3.08 -21.40 5.45
N ALA A 243 2.86 -20.09 5.49
CA ALA A 243 3.80 -19.11 4.95
C ALA A 243 5.12 -19.10 5.74
N GLN A 244 5.06 -19.23 7.07
CA GLN A 244 6.24 -19.32 7.94
C GLN A 244 7.05 -20.59 7.72
N ALA A 245 6.40 -21.70 7.38
CA ALA A 245 7.04 -22.96 7.00
C ALA A 245 7.60 -22.96 5.56
N SER A 246 7.36 -21.90 4.79
CA SER A 246 7.87 -21.77 3.42
C SER A 246 9.32 -21.29 3.40
N ASN A 247 10.00 -21.51 2.27
CA ASN A 247 11.34 -20.96 2.08
C ASN A 247 11.29 -19.43 1.93
N PRO A 248 12.33 -18.71 2.38
CA PRO A 248 12.46 -17.28 2.11
C PRO A 248 12.33 -16.96 0.62
N ALA A 249 11.68 -15.84 0.32
CA ALA A 249 11.55 -15.36 -1.05
C ALA A 249 12.94 -15.05 -1.64
N THR A 250 13.40 -15.84 -2.60
CA THR A 250 14.75 -15.66 -3.17
C THR A 250 14.84 -14.51 -4.17
N LYS A 251 13.69 -13.99 -4.62
CA LYS A 251 13.59 -12.90 -5.59
C LYS A 251 13.04 -11.61 -5.01
N MET A 252 12.81 -11.56 -3.69
CA MET A 252 12.33 -10.37 -3.02
C MET A 252 13.22 -10.02 -1.84
N SER A 253 13.47 -8.73 -1.69
CA SER A 253 14.30 -8.16 -0.63
C SER A 253 13.84 -6.74 -0.33
N PHE A 254 13.92 -6.32 0.91
CA PHE A 254 13.95 -4.90 1.27
C PHE A 254 15.34 -4.32 1.03
N ASN A 255 15.37 -3.10 0.47
CA ASN A 255 16.53 -2.21 0.48
C ASN A 255 16.04 -0.82 0.91
N GLY A 256 16.30 -0.48 2.18
CA GLY A 256 15.64 0.64 2.85
C GLY A 256 14.10 0.46 2.84
N PRO A 257 13.33 1.49 2.45
CA PRO A 257 11.88 1.40 2.36
C PRO A 257 11.39 0.73 1.07
N PHE A 258 12.28 0.39 0.12
CA PHE A 258 11.88 -0.22 -1.14
C PHE A 258 11.73 -1.72 -0.99
N LEU A 259 10.61 -2.25 -1.50
CA LEU A 259 10.51 -3.67 -1.79
C LEU A 259 11.09 -3.93 -3.17
N VAL A 260 12.25 -4.57 -3.20
CA VAL A 260 12.99 -4.91 -4.41
C VAL A 260 12.62 -6.33 -4.84
N ARG A 261 12.20 -6.46 -6.09
CA ARG A 261 11.98 -7.72 -6.78
C ARG A 261 12.98 -7.92 -7.90
N GLN A 262 13.61 -9.09 -7.95
CA GLN A 262 14.48 -9.51 -9.04
C GLN A 262 13.72 -10.30 -10.11
N GLU A 263 13.97 -9.96 -11.37
CA GLU A 263 13.43 -10.62 -12.55
C GLU A 263 14.53 -11.04 -13.52
N GLN A 264 14.17 -11.74 -14.59
CA GLN A 264 15.15 -12.21 -15.57
C GLN A 264 15.77 -11.03 -16.36
N GLY A 265 16.90 -10.54 -15.85
CA GLY A 265 17.72 -9.50 -16.47
C GLY A 265 17.29 -8.07 -16.15
N TYR A 266 16.44 -7.87 -15.14
CA TYR A 266 16.07 -6.57 -14.57
C TYR A 266 15.60 -6.76 -13.13
N TRP A 267 15.47 -5.67 -12.37
CA TRP A 267 14.80 -5.67 -11.08
C TRP A 267 13.87 -4.45 -10.96
N VAL A 268 12.93 -4.54 -10.02
CA VAL A 268 11.94 -3.50 -9.72
C VAL A 268 12.02 -3.17 -8.24
N ALA A 269 12.34 -1.93 -7.89
CA ALA A 269 12.22 -1.42 -6.52
C ALA A 269 10.94 -0.62 -6.41
N SER A 270 10.01 -1.10 -5.59
CA SER A 270 8.68 -0.51 -5.43
C SER A 270 8.57 0.28 -4.14
N LEU A 271 7.91 1.41 -4.24
CA LEU A 271 7.36 2.24 -3.17
C LEU A 271 5.85 2.41 -3.42
N PRO A 272 5.10 3.06 -2.52
CA PRO A 272 3.68 3.27 -2.78
C PRO A 272 3.50 4.05 -4.07
N VAL A 273 2.69 3.57 -5.01
CA VAL A 273 2.45 4.23 -6.31
C VAL A 273 3.71 4.66 -7.09
N SER A 274 4.87 4.09 -6.82
CA SER A 274 6.11 4.42 -7.51
C SER A 274 6.94 3.18 -7.70
N ASP A 275 7.50 3.02 -8.89
CA ASP A 275 8.37 1.90 -9.23
C ASP A 275 9.64 2.45 -9.89
N VAL A 276 10.78 1.90 -9.49
CA VAL A 276 12.09 2.10 -10.12
C VAL A 276 12.47 0.79 -10.81
N VAL A 277 12.81 0.86 -12.10
CA VAL A 277 13.24 -0.32 -12.85
C VAL A 277 14.67 -0.12 -13.30
N SER A 278 15.52 -1.08 -12.96
CA SER A 278 16.91 -1.08 -13.39
C SER A 278 17.30 -2.40 -14.05
N PHE A 279 18.32 -2.30 -14.89
CA PHE A 279 18.91 -3.38 -15.65
C PHE A 279 20.35 -3.68 -15.20
N SER A 280 20.84 -2.96 -14.18
CA SER A 280 22.10 -3.19 -13.47
C SER A 280 21.93 -4.25 -12.38
N GLY A 281 23.03 -4.62 -11.72
CA GLY A 281 22.96 -5.40 -10.48
C GLY A 281 22.24 -4.64 -9.36
N THR A 282 21.70 -5.35 -8.38
CA THR A 282 21.04 -4.75 -7.19
C THR A 282 22.05 -4.24 -6.15
N ASP A 283 23.29 -4.72 -6.21
CA ASP A 283 24.43 -4.31 -5.40
C ASP A 283 24.80 -2.84 -5.59
N THR A 284 24.46 -2.27 -6.75
CA THR A 284 24.67 -0.84 -7.05
C THR A 284 23.48 0.04 -6.65
N PHE A 285 22.43 -0.52 -6.02
CA PHE A 285 21.22 0.24 -5.70
C PHE A 285 21.38 1.03 -4.40
N ASP A 286 21.70 2.31 -4.56
CA ASP A 286 21.60 3.30 -3.48
C ASP A 286 20.13 3.73 -3.33
N TRP A 287 19.47 3.15 -2.32
CA TRP A 287 18.08 3.41 -2.05
C TRP A 287 17.84 4.86 -1.58
N GLN A 288 18.80 5.51 -0.92
CA GLN A 288 18.66 6.87 -0.42
C GLN A 288 18.69 7.86 -1.58
N GLU A 289 19.64 7.68 -2.51
CA GLU A 289 19.69 8.48 -3.74
C GLU A 289 18.41 8.26 -4.58
N ALA A 290 17.96 7.01 -4.70
CA ALA A 290 16.72 6.68 -5.41
C ALA A 290 15.49 7.32 -4.76
N LEU A 291 15.38 7.29 -3.43
CA LEU A 291 14.31 7.93 -2.67
C LEU A 291 14.33 9.44 -2.86
N ALA A 292 15.51 10.08 -2.80
CA ALA A 292 15.64 11.52 -3.01
C ALA A 292 15.21 11.94 -4.43
N LYS A 293 15.66 11.19 -5.46
CA LYS A 293 15.25 11.40 -6.87
C LYS A 293 13.74 11.22 -7.03
N LEU A 294 13.17 10.21 -6.38
CA LEU A 294 11.72 9.95 -6.42
C LEU A 294 10.95 11.07 -5.74
N LYS A 295 11.31 11.49 -4.53
CA LYS A 295 10.67 12.62 -3.82
C LYS A 295 10.72 13.88 -4.68
N LYS A 296 11.85 14.17 -5.33
CA LYS A 296 11.97 15.27 -6.29
C LYS A 296 11.02 15.09 -7.48
N GLY A 297 11.01 13.92 -8.11
CA GLY A 297 10.13 13.61 -9.24
C GLY A 297 8.64 13.74 -8.89
N VAL A 298 8.23 13.33 -7.69
CA VAL A 298 6.86 13.47 -7.19
C VAL A 298 6.48 14.95 -7.04
N ARG A 299 7.37 15.78 -6.49
CA ARG A 299 7.15 17.24 -6.40
C ARG A 299 7.05 17.88 -7.79
N ASP A 300 7.97 17.52 -8.70
CA ASP A 300 8.02 18.08 -10.06
C ASP A 300 6.78 17.69 -10.90
N ASN A 301 6.14 16.55 -10.59
CA ASN A 301 5.01 15.99 -11.36
C ASN A 301 3.70 15.91 -10.57
N GLU A 302 3.58 16.60 -9.44
CA GLU A 302 2.51 16.42 -8.46
C GLU A 302 1.10 16.52 -9.09
N GLN A 303 0.86 17.57 -9.89
CA GLN A 303 -0.42 17.79 -10.56
C GLN A 303 -0.81 16.64 -11.50
N SER A 304 0.17 16.04 -12.18
CA SER A 304 -0.08 14.90 -13.06
C SER A 304 -0.39 13.64 -12.25
N LEU A 305 0.35 13.40 -11.17
CA LEU A 305 0.17 12.25 -10.28
C LEU A 305 -1.22 12.28 -9.60
N GLN A 306 -1.66 13.45 -9.15
CA GLN A 306 -2.99 13.63 -8.56
C GLN A 306 -4.12 13.26 -9.53
N LYS A 307 -3.94 13.49 -10.83
CA LYS A 307 -4.94 13.18 -11.86
C LYS A 307 -5.02 11.71 -12.18
N TYR A 308 -3.89 11.00 -12.22
CA TYR A 308 -3.84 9.66 -12.78
C TYR A 308 -3.99 8.54 -11.74
N SER A 309 -3.82 8.78 -10.44
CA SER A 309 -3.93 7.76 -9.36
C SER A 309 -3.18 6.44 -9.63
N ARG A 310 -2.31 6.43 -10.63
CA ARG A 310 -1.59 5.28 -11.16
C ARG A 310 -0.14 5.51 -10.86
N SER A 311 0.56 4.44 -10.52
CA SER A 311 1.99 4.54 -10.35
C SER A 311 2.63 5.04 -11.65
N ARG A 312 3.31 6.17 -11.55
CA ARG A 312 4.25 6.56 -12.59
C ARG A 312 5.54 5.84 -12.29
N LEU A 313 6.02 5.14 -13.30
CA LEU A 313 7.37 4.63 -13.29
C LEU A 313 8.30 5.85 -13.40
N ASN A 314 9.11 6.10 -12.37
CA ASN A 314 9.83 7.37 -12.26
C ASN A 314 11.27 7.30 -12.78
N SER A 315 11.80 6.11 -13.07
CA SER A 315 13.13 5.98 -13.64
C SER A 315 13.34 4.65 -14.36
N PHE A 316 13.79 4.75 -15.61
CA PHE A 316 14.68 3.76 -16.19
C PHE A 316 16.04 4.41 -16.36
N THR A 317 17.09 3.64 -16.12
CA THR A 317 18.44 3.87 -16.64
C THR A 317 18.74 2.72 -17.60
N PRO A 318 18.14 2.70 -18.82
CA PRO A 318 18.27 1.53 -19.67
C PRO A 318 19.60 1.51 -20.43
N TYR A 319 20.21 2.68 -20.69
CA TYR A 319 21.39 2.85 -21.53
C TYR A 319 21.89 4.30 -21.45
N ASP A 320 23.16 4.54 -21.76
CA ASP A 320 23.72 5.86 -22.04
C ASP A 320 23.71 6.12 -23.56
N THR A 321 23.58 7.38 -23.99
CA THR A 321 23.62 7.77 -25.41
C THR A 321 24.96 7.50 -26.10
N GLY A 322 26.00 7.17 -25.32
CA GLY A 322 27.31 6.69 -25.81
C GLY A 322 27.42 5.18 -26.00
N ASP A 323 26.40 4.40 -25.65
CA ASP A 323 26.43 2.94 -25.74
C ASP A 323 26.53 2.45 -27.19
N SER A 324 27.24 1.35 -27.40
CA SER A 324 27.36 0.70 -28.71
C SER A 324 26.01 0.17 -29.22
N PRO A 325 25.83 -0.03 -30.55
CA PRO A 325 24.60 -0.63 -31.08
C PRO A 325 24.23 -1.97 -30.42
N GLU A 326 25.23 -2.79 -30.08
CA GLU A 326 25.03 -4.07 -29.39
C GLU A 326 24.48 -3.90 -27.97
N GLU A 327 24.97 -2.89 -27.24
CA GLU A 327 24.47 -2.55 -25.89
C GLU A 327 23.04 -2.00 -25.94
N ILE A 328 22.73 -1.19 -26.94
CA ILE A 328 21.37 -0.70 -27.18
C ILE A 328 20.41 -1.85 -27.49
N ASP A 329 20.81 -2.80 -28.35
CA ASP A 329 20.01 -3.99 -28.64
C ASP A 329 19.79 -4.86 -27.39
N LYS A 330 20.82 -5.02 -26.54
CA LYS A 330 20.71 -5.69 -25.25
C LYS A 330 19.72 -4.97 -24.32
N ALA A 331 19.76 -3.63 -24.26
CA ALA A 331 18.84 -2.84 -23.47
C ALA A 331 17.39 -2.98 -23.96
N ILE A 332 17.15 -2.91 -25.28
CA ILE A 332 15.84 -3.13 -25.88
C ILE A 332 15.33 -4.55 -25.57
N ALA A 333 16.19 -5.57 -25.63
CA ALA A 333 15.80 -6.95 -25.31
C ALA A 333 15.41 -7.12 -23.83
N LYS A 334 16.10 -6.45 -22.90
CA LYS A 334 15.72 -6.42 -21.48
C LYS A 334 14.38 -5.69 -21.28
N LEU A 335 14.18 -4.53 -21.90
CA LEU A 335 12.92 -3.79 -21.86
C LEU A 335 11.75 -4.58 -22.47
N ALA A 336 11.99 -5.37 -23.52
CA ALA A 336 10.97 -6.22 -24.12
C ALA A 336 10.47 -7.30 -23.15
N ARG A 337 11.32 -7.76 -22.20
CA ARG A 337 10.90 -8.63 -21.10
C ARG A 337 10.06 -7.85 -20.08
N ALA A 338 10.51 -6.68 -19.64
CA ALA A 338 9.77 -5.82 -18.72
C ALA A 338 8.39 -5.38 -19.27
N LYS A 339 8.22 -5.26 -20.59
CA LYS A 339 6.93 -5.01 -21.24
C LYS A 339 5.88 -6.11 -20.99
N LYS A 340 6.32 -7.30 -20.55
CA LYS A 340 5.46 -8.43 -20.16
C LYS A 340 5.33 -8.59 -18.64
N ASP A 341 5.90 -7.68 -17.84
CA ASP A 341 5.78 -7.71 -16.38
C ASP A 341 4.30 -7.64 -15.97
N PRO A 342 3.84 -8.33 -14.93
CA PRO A 342 2.44 -8.22 -14.52
C PRO A 342 2.13 -6.89 -13.81
N ASN A 343 3.13 -6.14 -13.33
CA ASN A 343 2.91 -4.78 -12.88
C ASN A 343 2.67 -3.87 -14.10
N VAL A 344 1.47 -3.28 -14.16
CA VAL A 344 1.04 -2.41 -15.26
C VAL A 344 1.98 -1.22 -15.46
N SER A 345 2.49 -0.62 -14.39
CA SER A 345 3.41 0.53 -14.48
C SER A 345 4.73 0.16 -15.14
N VAL A 346 5.29 -1.00 -14.77
CA VAL A 346 6.51 -1.55 -15.36
C VAL A 346 6.31 -1.79 -16.85
N ARG A 347 5.17 -2.36 -17.26
CA ARG A 347 4.88 -2.57 -18.70
C ARG A 347 4.78 -1.27 -19.49
N ILE A 348 4.02 -0.31 -18.97
CA ILE A 348 3.78 0.98 -19.63
C ILE A 348 5.11 1.70 -19.78
N GLY A 349 5.85 1.84 -18.68
CA GLY A 349 7.15 2.49 -18.72
C GLY A 349 8.11 1.79 -19.68
N ALA A 350 8.16 0.45 -19.69
CA ALA A 350 9.07 -0.27 -20.57
C ALA A 350 8.73 -0.03 -22.05
N ALA A 351 7.45 0.08 -22.39
CA ALA A 351 7.01 0.42 -23.73
C ALA A 351 7.36 1.87 -24.13
N GLU A 352 7.24 2.82 -23.20
CA GLU A 352 7.63 4.22 -23.38
C GLU A 352 9.14 4.35 -23.59
N ALA A 353 9.95 3.66 -22.78
CA ALA A 353 11.41 3.64 -22.89
C ALA A 353 11.88 3.04 -24.23
N ILE A 354 11.30 1.92 -24.70
CA ILE A 354 11.59 1.37 -26.03
C ILE A 354 11.27 2.38 -27.13
N SER A 355 10.13 3.07 -27.01
CA SER A 355 9.71 4.08 -27.99
C SER A 355 10.67 5.26 -28.02
N ALA A 356 11.15 5.72 -26.86
CA ALA A 356 12.14 6.78 -26.74
C ALA A 356 13.49 6.40 -27.37
N ILE A 357 13.99 5.18 -27.09
CA ILE A 357 15.22 4.64 -27.71
C ILE A 357 15.12 4.67 -29.24
N LYS A 358 14.04 4.11 -29.78
CA LYS A 358 13.83 4.04 -31.24
C LYS A 358 13.74 5.43 -31.87
N ALA A 359 13.07 6.37 -31.20
CA ALA A 359 12.97 7.75 -31.67
C ALA A 359 14.33 8.48 -31.63
N ALA A 360 15.20 8.15 -30.67
CA ALA A 360 16.56 8.69 -30.61
C ALA A 360 17.45 8.12 -31.73
N LEU A 361 17.38 6.81 -32.00
CA LEU A 361 18.14 6.15 -33.08
C LEU A 361 17.69 6.58 -34.49
N GLY A 362 16.40 6.89 -34.68
CA GLY A 362 15.86 7.35 -35.96
C GLY A 362 16.23 8.79 -36.31
N LYS A 363 16.80 9.56 -35.38
CA LYS A 363 17.33 10.90 -35.64
C LYS A 363 18.77 10.75 -36.10
N ASP A 364 18.98 10.79 -37.42
CA ASP A 364 20.32 10.77 -38.02
C ASP A 364 21.18 11.91 -37.43
N PRO A 365 22.30 11.60 -36.73
CA PRO A 365 23.19 12.62 -36.19
C PRO A 365 23.76 13.57 -37.25
N SER A 366 23.82 13.13 -38.52
CA SER A 366 24.37 13.92 -39.63
C SER A 366 23.47 15.07 -40.09
N GLN A 367 22.21 15.14 -39.65
CA GLN A 367 21.29 16.22 -40.02
C GLN A 367 21.42 17.49 -39.16
N LYS A 368 22.35 17.55 -38.20
CA LYS A 368 22.53 18.70 -37.29
C LYS A 368 23.61 19.72 -37.68
N THR A 369 24.33 19.56 -38.78
CA THR A 369 25.49 20.42 -39.11
C THR A 369 25.33 21.21 -40.41
N GLY A 370 24.21 21.91 -40.59
CA GLY A 370 23.91 22.59 -41.86
C GLY A 370 23.19 23.93 -41.76
N SER A 371 23.48 24.77 -40.76
CA SER A 371 23.14 26.20 -40.82
C SER A 371 23.86 27.01 -39.73
N HIS A 372 25.02 27.55 -40.07
CA HIS A 372 25.54 28.80 -39.51
C HIS A 372 26.35 29.55 -40.55
#